data_AF-A0A7S4MLQ1-F1
#
_entry.id   AF-A0A7S4MLQ1-F1
#
_cell.length_a   1.000
_cell.length_b   1.000
_cell.length_c   1.000
_cell.angle_alpha   90.00
_cell.angle_beta   90.00
_cell.angle_gamma   90.00
#
_symmetry.space_group_name_H-M   'P 1'
#
loop_
_entity.id
_entity.type
_entity.pdbx_description
1 polymer ?
#
loop_
_entity_poly.entity_id
_entity_poly.type
_entity_poly.pdbx_seq_one_letter_code
_entity_poly.pdbx_strand_id
1 'polypeptide(L)'
;MGTNRHESSRIDGQLRGRSGRQGDPGTSRFFLSFEDDMFVVFGGDGLQNILKTFRVSEDMPVEAPQVTDALDKVQGAVEEKYREIREQILNFDEVLNGQRKVIYQRRQKVLFGSSEDTLKLMEEYNRDTVADIVKAQSSEDGETVDVDKVLEKVGQFFPPVRPVLDKGDLEGLDQEGVTAFVGVAVEEIFKSKMDELDAKAGQPGSLARSANYITMVSMDNAWSEHLQNMENLKESVVFLKYMGRDIVAEYKSEAYNMFQGLEDKMRFNSIYSLWQSLGAPAAQTAAQQ
;
A
#
# COMPACT_ATOMS: atom_id res chain seq x y z
N MET A 1 4.61 30.34 34.95
CA MET A 1 5.79 29.58 35.40
C MET A 1 5.82 28.28 34.61
N GLY A 2 7.00 27.85 34.15
CA GLY A 2 7.22 26.52 33.57
C GLY A 2 8.02 25.67 34.55
N THR A 3 7.64 24.40 34.71
CA THR A 3 8.27 23.49 35.67
C THR A 3 9.35 22.61 35.05
N ASN A 4 9.28 22.40 33.73
CA ASN A 4 10.19 21.59 32.93
C ASN A 4 10.33 22.23 31.55
N ARG A 5 11.29 21.78 30.74
CA ARG A 5 11.33 22.05 29.29
C ARG A 5 10.63 20.94 28.53
N HIS A 6 9.92 21.32 27.47
CA HIS A 6 9.35 20.37 26.54
C HIS A 6 10.39 19.97 25.50
N GLU A 7 10.16 18.83 24.85
CA GLU A 7 11.00 18.34 23.73
C GLU A 7 11.04 19.28 22.52
N SER A 8 10.17 20.29 22.48
CA SER A 8 10.19 21.35 21.48
C SER A 8 10.06 22.73 22.12
N SER A 9 11.01 23.59 21.80
CA SER A 9 11.07 25.02 22.14
C SER A 9 9.81 25.79 21.74
N ARG A 10 9.11 25.35 20.69
CA ARG A 10 7.83 25.93 20.27
C ARG A 10 6.77 25.85 21.38
N ILE A 11 6.69 24.73 22.10
CA ILE A 11 5.71 24.54 23.18
C ILE A 11 6.05 25.43 24.38
N ASP A 12 7.34 25.55 24.69
CA ASP A 12 7.82 26.47 25.73
C ASP A 12 7.53 27.93 25.35
N GLY A 13 7.73 28.30 24.08
CA GLY A 13 7.36 29.61 23.53
C GLY A 13 5.85 29.89 23.64
N GLN A 14 5.02 28.88 23.41
CA GLN A 14 3.56 28.99 23.61
C GLN A 14 3.21 29.25 25.08
N LEU A 15 3.88 28.58 26.03
CA LEU A 15 3.66 28.82 27.46
C LEU A 15 4.08 30.23 27.87
N ARG A 16 5.24 30.70 27.39
CA ARG A 16 5.71 32.09 27.61
C ARG A 16 4.71 33.10 27.06
N GLY A 17 4.20 32.86 25.85
CA GLY A 17 3.25 33.72 25.15
C GLY A 17 1.85 33.81 25.78
N ARG A 18 1.57 33.05 26.86
CA ARG A 18 0.35 33.23 27.66
C ARG A 18 0.40 34.46 28.57
N SER A 19 1.59 34.96 28.89
CA SER A 19 1.79 36.18 29.68
C SER A 19 2.00 37.39 28.76
N GLY A 20 1.64 38.59 29.23
CA GLY A 20 1.89 39.86 28.53
C GLY A 20 1.15 40.02 27.19
N ARG A 21 -0.12 39.62 27.12
CA ARG A 21 -0.95 39.79 25.92
C ARG A 21 -1.28 41.27 25.72
N GLN A 22 -1.41 41.72 24.46
CA GLN A 22 -1.79 43.10 24.13
C GLN A 22 -0.89 44.20 24.75
N GLY A 23 0.39 43.88 25.02
CA GLY A 23 1.32 44.81 25.64
C GLY A 23 1.19 44.93 27.16
N ASP A 24 0.35 44.10 27.78
CA ASP A 24 0.27 44.00 29.24
C ASP A 24 1.64 43.61 29.83
N PRO A 25 2.02 44.14 31.01
CA PRO A 25 3.21 43.68 31.70
C PRO A 25 3.05 42.21 32.12
N GLY A 26 4.08 41.40 31.88
CA GLY A 26 4.06 39.98 32.20
C GLY A 26 5.47 39.43 32.36
N THR A 27 5.63 38.42 33.23
CA THR A 27 6.91 37.72 33.41
C THR A 27 6.71 36.22 33.22
N SER A 28 7.71 35.58 32.64
CA SER A 28 7.77 34.13 32.52
C SER A 28 9.12 33.66 33.04
N ARG A 29 9.11 32.54 33.77
CA ARG A 29 10.29 31.89 34.32
C ARG A 29 10.10 30.39 34.24
N PHE A 30 11.16 29.69 33.84
CA PHE A 30 11.25 28.24 33.81
C PHE A 30 12.18 27.80 34.91
N PHE A 31 11.77 26.80 35.66
CA PHE A 31 12.59 26.06 36.59
C PHE A 31 12.91 24.72 35.93
N LEU A 32 14.15 24.26 36.04
CA LEU A 32 14.62 23.05 35.39
C LEU A 32 15.45 22.27 36.39
N SER A 33 15.34 20.94 36.33
CA SER A 33 16.24 20.04 37.03
C SER A 33 17.14 19.33 36.03
N PHE A 34 18.37 19.03 36.44
CA PHE A 34 19.25 18.15 35.66
C PHE A 34 18.74 16.69 35.62
N GLU A 35 17.79 16.35 36.49
CA GLU A 35 17.12 15.05 36.53
C GLU A 35 15.89 14.97 35.62
N ASP A 36 15.51 16.05 34.93
CA ASP A 36 14.38 16.00 33.99
C ASP A 36 14.68 15.02 32.85
N ASP A 37 13.67 14.22 32.48
CA ASP A 37 13.79 13.12 31.51
C ASP A 37 14.52 13.50 30.21
N MET A 38 14.24 14.69 29.68
CA MET A 38 14.87 15.20 28.47
C MET A 38 16.39 15.31 28.62
N PHE A 39 16.87 15.82 29.75
CA PHE A 39 18.29 15.99 30.01
C PHE A 39 18.97 14.69 30.39
N VAL A 40 18.26 13.76 31.02
CA VAL A 40 18.78 12.43 31.32
C VAL A 40 18.98 11.62 30.04
N VAL A 41 17.99 11.63 29.14
CA VAL A 41 18.03 10.83 27.91
C VAL A 41 18.98 11.41 26.86
N PHE A 42 19.13 12.74 26.81
CA PHE A 42 19.88 13.43 25.74
C PHE A 42 21.10 14.24 26.20
N GLY A 43 21.29 14.44 27.51
CA GLY A 43 22.36 15.28 28.05
C GLY A 43 23.76 14.71 27.92
N GLY A 44 23.88 13.39 27.75
CA GLY A 44 25.15 12.70 27.55
C GLY A 44 26.23 13.03 28.61
N ASP A 45 27.49 12.83 28.25
CA ASP A 45 28.62 13.06 29.16
C ASP A 45 28.86 14.55 29.47
N GLY A 46 28.45 15.44 28.56
CA GLY A 46 28.66 16.88 28.69
C GLY A 46 27.91 17.49 29.88
N LEU A 47 26.64 17.13 30.04
CA LEU A 47 25.81 17.62 31.16
C LEU A 47 26.27 17.04 32.51
N GLN A 48 26.69 15.77 32.52
CA GLN A 48 27.23 15.12 33.71
C GLN A 48 28.56 15.75 34.18
N ASN A 49 29.40 16.20 33.24
CA ASN A 49 30.65 16.87 33.59
C ASN A 49 30.41 18.27 34.16
N ILE A 50 29.38 18.99 33.70
CA ILE A 50 28.95 20.26 34.28
C ILE A 50 28.47 20.07 35.72
N LEU A 51 27.61 19.07 35.97
CA LEU A 51 27.16 18.68 37.31
C LEU A 51 28.33 18.40 38.28
N LYS A 52 29.32 17.61 37.82
CA LYS A 52 30.52 17.26 38.61
C LYS A 52 31.42 18.47 38.90
N THR A 53 31.55 19.38 37.94
CA THR A 53 32.45 20.54 38.03
C THR A 53 31.91 21.61 38.97
N PHE A 54 30.60 21.87 38.92
CA PHE A 54 30.01 22.96 39.70
C PHE A 54 29.75 22.61 41.17
N ARG A 55 29.94 21.35 41.61
CA ARG A 55 29.68 20.87 42.99
C ARG A 55 28.44 21.54 43.59
N VAL A 56 27.37 21.56 42.80
CA VAL A 56 26.17 22.35 43.08
C VAL A 56 25.57 21.82 44.38
N SER A 57 25.50 22.64 45.42
CA SER A 57 24.69 22.32 46.59
C SER A 57 23.23 22.26 46.14
N GLU A 58 22.48 21.23 46.56
CA GLU A 58 21.11 20.94 46.11
C GLU A 58 20.15 22.15 46.18
N ASP A 59 20.43 23.11 47.06
CA ASP A 59 19.56 24.26 47.34
C ASP A 59 19.93 25.57 46.59
N MET A 60 20.99 25.60 45.79
CA MET A 60 21.44 26.83 45.10
C MET A 60 21.08 26.84 43.61
N PRO A 61 20.27 27.81 43.13
CA PRO A 61 19.98 27.96 41.71
C PRO A 61 21.25 28.25 40.91
N VAL A 62 21.45 27.50 39.83
CA VAL A 62 22.57 27.71 38.91
C VAL A 62 22.14 28.64 37.79
N GLU A 63 22.53 29.91 37.89
CA GLU A 63 22.33 30.91 36.84
C GLU A 63 23.67 31.21 36.15
N ALA A 64 24.09 30.32 35.25
CA ALA A 64 25.32 30.47 34.47
C ALA A 64 25.01 30.40 32.96
N PRO A 65 25.50 31.37 32.15
CA PRO A 65 25.31 31.36 30.70
C PRO A 65 25.75 30.05 30.05
N GLN A 66 26.86 29.46 30.52
CA GLN A 66 27.41 28.20 30.01
C GLN A 66 26.48 27.01 30.24
N VAL A 67 25.69 27.02 31.32
CA VAL A 67 24.68 25.99 31.59
C VAL A 67 23.49 26.18 30.66
N THR A 68 23.03 27.41 30.46
CA THR A 68 21.95 27.70 29.51
C THR A 68 22.33 27.24 28.08
N ASP A 69 23.54 27.54 27.62
CA ASP A 69 24.02 27.12 26.30
C ASP A 69 24.07 25.59 26.15
N ALA A 70 24.46 24.87 27.21
CA ALA A 70 24.46 23.41 27.21
C ALA A 70 23.04 22.84 27.13
N LEU A 71 22.09 23.40 27.88
CA LEU A 71 20.68 22.99 27.85
C LEU A 71 20.05 23.28 26.48
N ASP A 72 20.40 24.41 25.84
CA ASP A 72 19.91 24.77 24.50
C ASP A 72 20.49 23.83 23.42
N LYS A 73 21.74 23.36 23.56
CA LYS A 73 22.29 22.32 22.68
C LYS A 73 21.54 21.00 22.80
N VAL A 74 21.23 20.57 24.02
CA VAL A 74 20.43 19.35 24.25
C VAL A 74 19.04 19.51 23.63
N GLN A 75 18.39 20.66 23.81
CA GLN A 75 17.11 20.97 23.18
C GLN A 75 17.18 20.84 21.65
N GLY A 76 18.21 21.43 21.02
CA GLY A 76 18.42 21.32 19.58
C GLY A 76 18.60 19.88 19.11
N ALA A 77 19.35 19.07 19.84
CA ALA A 77 19.54 17.65 19.53
C ALA A 77 18.25 16.82 19.66
N VAL A 78 17.41 17.14 20.65
CA VAL A 78 16.09 16.51 20.82
C VAL A 78 15.18 16.85 19.65
N GLU A 79 15.12 18.13 19.28
CA GLU A 79 14.31 18.58 18.13
C GLU A 79 14.78 17.96 16.82
N GLU A 80 16.10 17.86 16.63
CA GLU A 80 16.71 17.19 15.48
C GLU A 80 16.26 15.73 15.39
N LYS A 81 16.43 14.97 16.48
CA LYS A 81 16.04 13.55 16.50
C LYS A 81 14.56 13.38 16.20
N TYR A 82 13.68 14.21 16.76
CA TYR A 82 12.26 14.14 16.46
C TYR A 82 11.92 14.58 15.04
N ARG A 83 12.68 15.51 14.46
CA ARG A 83 12.55 15.85 13.04
C ARG A 83 12.93 14.66 12.17
N GLU A 84 14.07 14.02 12.40
CA GLU A 84 14.51 12.82 11.68
C GLU A 84 13.47 11.70 11.75
N ILE A 85 12.93 11.41 12.95
CA ILE A 85 11.88 10.39 13.13
C ILE A 85 10.64 10.74 12.29
N ARG A 86 10.21 12.01 12.30
CA ARG A 86 9.03 12.44 11.51
C ARG A 86 9.31 12.36 10.01
N GLU A 87 10.50 12.72 9.56
CA GLU A 87 10.92 12.58 8.16
C GLU A 87 10.90 11.11 7.72
N GLN A 88 11.38 10.19 8.55
CA GLN A 88 11.30 8.76 8.27
C GLN A 88 9.85 8.29 8.17
N ILE A 89 8.99 8.67 9.12
CA ILE A 89 7.56 8.34 9.09
C ILE A 89 6.91 8.89 7.82
N LEU A 90 7.21 10.14 7.45
CA LEU A 90 6.70 10.77 6.24
C LEU A 90 7.13 10.01 4.99
N ASN A 91 8.41 9.61 4.90
CA ASN A 91 8.93 8.85 3.76
C ASN A 91 8.20 7.50 3.56
N PHE A 92 7.86 6.80 4.65
CA PHE A 92 7.07 5.57 4.56
C PHE A 92 5.63 5.86 4.13
N ASP A 93 5.00 6.90 4.70
CA ASP A 93 3.62 7.28 4.38
C ASP A 93 3.49 7.76 2.93
N GLU A 94 4.48 8.47 2.38
CA GLU A 94 4.46 8.93 0.99
C GLU A 94 4.29 7.79 -0.01
N VAL A 95 4.96 6.66 0.22
CA VAL A 95 4.85 5.46 -0.61
C VAL A 95 3.42 4.91 -0.56
N LEU A 96 2.91 4.69 0.65
CA LEU A 96 1.58 4.14 0.85
C LEU A 96 0.48 5.08 0.34
N ASN A 97 0.65 6.39 0.53
CA ASN A 97 -0.26 7.41 0.02
C ASN A 97 -0.26 7.45 -1.52
N GLY A 98 0.90 7.28 -2.16
CA GLY A 98 1.00 7.13 -3.62
C GLY A 98 0.17 5.96 -4.13
N GLN A 99 0.36 4.77 -3.53
CA GLN A 99 -0.40 3.57 -3.85
C GLN A 99 -1.91 3.76 -3.59
N ARG A 100 -2.27 4.35 -2.44
CA ARG A 100 -3.66 4.62 -2.05
C ARG A 100 -4.37 5.50 -3.08
N LYS A 101 -3.71 6.55 -3.59
CA LYS A 101 -4.28 7.41 -4.64
C LYS A 101 -4.61 6.61 -5.90
N VAL A 102 -3.71 5.75 -6.35
CA VAL A 102 -3.93 4.89 -7.53
C VAL A 102 -5.12 3.96 -7.32
N ILE A 103 -5.16 3.23 -6.20
CA ILE A 103 -6.25 2.28 -5.91
C ILE A 103 -7.58 3.00 -5.76
N TYR A 104 -7.63 4.14 -5.07
CA TYR A 104 -8.86 4.90 -4.89
C TYR A 104 -9.39 5.47 -6.19
N GLN A 105 -8.50 5.96 -7.07
CA GLN A 105 -8.89 6.38 -8.41
C GLN A 105 -9.47 5.23 -9.23
N ARG A 106 -8.84 4.05 -9.22
CA ARG A 106 -9.36 2.86 -9.90
C ARG A 106 -10.72 2.43 -9.33
N ARG A 107 -10.84 2.38 -8.01
CA ARG A 107 -12.09 2.04 -7.31
C ARG A 107 -13.21 3.03 -7.66
N GLN A 108 -12.88 4.32 -7.74
CA GLN A 108 -13.82 5.35 -8.15
C GLN A 108 -14.27 5.16 -9.61
N LYS A 109 -13.36 4.80 -10.52
CA LYS A 109 -13.70 4.47 -11.91
C LYS A 109 -14.66 3.28 -12.01
N VAL A 110 -14.45 2.23 -11.22
CA VAL A 110 -15.37 1.07 -11.18
C VAL A 110 -16.72 1.45 -10.56
N LEU A 111 -16.74 2.32 -9.54
CA LEU A 111 -17.98 2.72 -8.85
C LEU A 111 -18.91 3.58 -9.69
N PHE A 112 -18.32 4.57 -10.38
CA PHE A 112 -19.06 5.58 -11.14
C PHE A 112 -18.98 5.34 -12.66
N GLY A 113 -18.30 4.27 -13.07
CA GLY A 113 -18.17 3.89 -14.47
C GLY A 113 -19.49 3.43 -15.06
N SER A 114 -19.62 3.59 -16.37
CA SER A 114 -20.77 3.02 -17.08
C SER A 114 -20.64 1.49 -17.17
N SER A 115 -21.75 0.82 -17.48
CA SER A 115 -21.75 -0.62 -17.77
C SER A 115 -20.79 -0.96 -18.92
N GLU A 116 -20.65 -0.07 -19.91
CA GLU A 116 -19.75 -0.26 -21.04
C GLU A 116 -18.28 -0.19 -20.63
N ASP A 117 -17.91 0.77 -19.77
CA ASP A 117 -16.54 0.90 -19.25
C ASP A 117 -16.14 -0.34 -18.44
N THR A 118 -17.09 -0.91 -17.70
CA THR A 118 -16.86 -2.13 -16.91
C THR A 118 -16.57 -3.32 -17.81
N LEU A 119 -17.34 -3.48 -18.90
CA LEU A 119 -17.16 -4.57 -19.83
C LEU A 119 -15.84 -4.44 -20.59
N LYS A 120 -15.48 -3.23 -21.03
CA LYS A 120 -14.17 -2.94 -21.63
C LYS A 120 -13.01 -3.29 -20.69
N LEU A 121 -13.12 -2.93 -19.41
CA LEU A 121 -12.13 -3.31 -18.41
C LEU A 121 -12.01 -4.84 -18.27
N MET A 122 -13.13 -5.57 -18.34
CA MET A 122 -13.11 -7.04 -18.32
C MET A 122 -12.48 -7.65 -19.57
N GLU A 123 -12.73 -7.07 -20.75
CA GLU A 123 -12.09 -7.48 -22.00
C GLU A 123 -10.57 -7.28 -21.93
N GLU A 124 -10.11 -6.14 -21.43
CA GLU A 124 -8.69 -5.86 -21.19
C GLU A 124 -8.10 -6.89 -20.20
N TYR A 125 -8.76 -7.11 -19.07
CA TYR A 125 -8.31 -8.08 -18.07
C TYR A 125 -8.28 -9.51 -18.60
N ASN A 126 -9.24 -9.90 -19.44
CA ASN A 126 -9.25 -11.21 -20.10
C ASN A 126 -8.02 -11.37 -21.00
N ARG A 127 -7.76 -10.39 -21.87
CA ARG A 127 -6.63 -10.42 -22.80
C ARG A 127 -5.30 -10.50 -22.06
N ASP A 128 -5.12 -9.66 -21.04
CA ASP A 128 -3.88 -9.63 -20.27
C ASP A 128 -3.70 -10.93 -19.47
N THR A 129 -4.77 -11.49 -18.90
CA THR A 129 -4.73 -12.78 -18.20
C THR A 129 -4.37 -13.94 -19.14
N VAL A 130 -4.91 -13.95 -20.36
CA VAL A 130 -4.54 -14.95 -21.38
C VAL A 130 -3.06 -14.83 -21.75
N ALA A 131 -2.58 -13.61 -21.99
CA ALA A 131 -1.18 -13.35 -22.31
C ALA A 131 -0.25 -13.84 -21.18
N ASP A 132 -0.60 -13.58 -19.93
CA ASP A 132 0.18 -14.03 -18.77
C ASP A 132 0.20 -15.57 -18.64
N ILE A 133 -0.93 -16.24 -18.86
CA ILE A 133 -1.02 -17.70 -18.84
C ILE A 133 -0.12 -18.31 -19.91
N VAL A 134 -0.21 -17.81 -21.14
CA VAL A 134 0.59 -18.35 -22.26
C VAL A 134 2.06 -18.06 -22.05
N LYS A 135 2.42 -16.83 -21.66
CA LYS A 135 3.81 -16.44 -21.36
C LYS A 135 4.41 -17.30 -20.25
N ALA A 136 3.67 -17.59 -19.19
CA ALA A 136 4.15 -18.43 -18.08
C ALA A 136 4.38 -19.89 -18.47
N GLN A 137 3.79 -20.37 -19.57
CA GLN A 137 3.95 -21.73 -20.09
C GLN A 137 4.78 -21.79 -21.39
N SER A 138 5.43 -20.69 -21.76
CA SER A 138 6.32 -20.60 -22.92
C SER A 138 7.78 -20.62 -22.47
N SER A 139 8.68 -21.07 -23.34
CA SER A 139 10.12 -20.93 -23.13
C SER A 139 10.56 -19.46 -23.20
N GLU A 140 11.76 -19.14 -22.69
CA GLU A 140 12.31 -17.77 -22.72
C GLU A 140 12.40 -17.18 -24.14
N ASP A 141 12.58 -18.04 -25.15
CA ASP A 141 12.64 -17.66 -26.57
C ASP A 141 11.26 -17.59 -27.24
N GLY A 142 10.17 -18.03 -26.57
CA GLY A 142 8.80 -17.98 -27.09
C GLY A 142 8.47 -19.00 -28.20
N GLU A 143 9.45 -19.81 -28.63
CA GLU A 143 9.31 -20.77 -29.73
C GLU A 143 8.60 -22.07 -29.31
N THR A 144 8.66 -22.44 -28.03
CA THR A 144 8.01 -23.65 -27.51
C THR A 144 6.99 -23.30 -26.44
N VAL A 145 5.75 -23.70 -26.66
CA VAL A 145 4.62 -23.50 -25.75
C VAL A 145 4.14 -24.86 -25.24
N ASP A 146 4.01 -25.02 -23.93
CA ASP A 146 3.39 -26.20 -23.32
C ASP A 146 1.86 -26.09 -23.45
N VAL A 147 1.35 -26.50 -24.63
CA VAL A 147 -0.08 -26.42 -24.98
C VAL A 147 -0.96 -27.15 -23.97
N ASP A 148 -0.51 -28.29 -23.43
CA ASP A 148 -1.29 -29.07 -22.45
C ASP A 148 -1.51 -28.27 -21.16
N LYS A 149 -0.46 -27.63 -20.64
CA LYS A 149 -0.57 -26.76 -19.45
C LYS A 149 -1.35 -25.49 -19.73
N VAL A 150 -1.20 -24.89 -20.91
CA VAL A 150 -2.01 -23.73 -21.31
C VAL A 150 -3.49 -24.09 -21.28
N LEU A 151 -3.89 -25.21 -21.89
CA LEU A 151 -5.28 -25.68 -21.88
C LEU A 151 -5.78 -25.96 -20.46
N GLU A 152 -4.96 -26.55 -19.58
CA GLU A 152 -5.31 -26.77 -18.18
C GLU A 152 -5.57 -25.44 -17.46
N LYS A 153 -4.66 -24.48 -17.58
CA LYS A 153 -4.76 -23.17 -16.92
C LYS A 153 -5.90 -22.32 -17.47
N VAL A 154 -6.08 -22.32 -18.79
CA VAL A 154 -7.24 -21.68 -19.42
C VAL A 154 -8.53 -22.33 -18.93
N GLY A 155 -8.59 -23.65 -18.73
CA GLY A 155 -9.77 -24.29 -18.13
C GLY A 155 -10.02 -23.96 -16.66
N GLN A 156 -8.97 -23.67 -15.89
CA GLN A 156 -9.10 -23.21 -14.50
C GLN A 156 -9.64 -21.77 -14.42
N PHE A 157 -9.15 -20.87 -15.27
CA PHE A 157 -9.56 -19.46 -15.27
C PHE A 157 -10.83 -19.19 -16.08
N PHE A 158 -11.00 -19.90 -17.20
CA PHE A 158 -12.08 -19.73 -18.17
C PHE A 158 -12.80 -21.08 -18.42
N PRO A 159 -13.50 -21.67 -17.42
CA PRO A 159 -14.15 -22.98 -17.58
C PRO A 159 -15.05 -23.12 -18.81
N PRO A 160 -15.86 -22.11 -19.21
CA PRO A 160 -16.68 -22.20 -20.41
C PRO A 160 -15.90 -22.24 -21.74
N VAL A 161 -14.64 -21.82 -21.75
CA VAL A 161 -13.80 -21.74 -22.97
C VAL A 161 -13.11 -23.08 -23.23
N ARG A 162 -12.79 -23.85 -22.17
CA ARG A 162 -12.06 -25.11 -22.28
C ARG A 162 -12.66 -26.13 -23.28
N PRO A 163 -13.99 -26.35 -23.34
CA PRO A 163 -14.58 -27.33 -24.26
C PRO A 163 -14.48 -26.93 -25.74
N VAL A 164 -14.19 -25.65 -26.01
CA VAL A 164 -14.11 -25.09 -27.38
C VAL A 164 -12.68 -25.15 -27.90
N LEU A 165 -11.69 -25.28 -27.02
CA LEU A 165 -10.28 -25.35 -27.37
C LEU A 165 -9.82 -26.81 -27.53
N ASP A 166 -9.43 -27.17 -28.75
CA ASP A 166 -8.77 -28.43 -29.05
C ASP A 166 -7.24 -28.27 -29.11
N LYS A 167 -6.52 -29.33 -28.73
CA LYS A 167 -5.06 -29.34 -28.73
C LYS A 167 -4.49 -29.13 -30.13
N GLY A 168 -5.13 -29.71 -31.15
CA GLY A 168 -4.69 -29.63 -32.54
C GLY A 168 -4.72 -28.22 -33.13
N ASP A 169 -5.54 -27.31 -32.59
CA ASP A 169 -5.63 -25.93 -33.05
C ASP A 169 -4.47 -25.06 -32.54
N LEU A 170 -3.81 -25.51 -31.47
CA LEU A 170 -2.74 -24.79 -30.79
C LEU A 170 -1.35 -25.40 -31.06
N GLU A 171 -1.30 -26.64 -31.52
CA GLU A 171 -0.03 -27.32 -31.85
C GLU A 171 0.67 -26.65 -33.04
N GLY A 172 1.94 -26.27 -32.83
CA GLY A 172 2.77 -25.66 -33.87
C GLY A 172 2.63 -24.14 -34.00
N LEU A 173 1.80 -23.51 -33.17
CA LEU A 173 1.77 -22.05 -33.03
C LEU A 173 2.86 -21.58 -32.06
N ASP A 174 3.38 -20.38 -32.31
CA ASP A 174 4.25 -19.66 -31.40
C ASP A 174 3.45 -19.01 -30.26
N GLN A 175 4.14 -18.41 -29.29
CA GLN A 175 3.52 -17.73 -28.16
C GLN A 175 2.47 -16.68 -28.58
N GLU A 176 2.74 -15.91 -29.63
CA GLU A 176 1.83 -14.89 -30.13
C GLU A 176 0.58 -15.51 -30.77
N GLY A 177 0.75 -16.55 -31.58
CA GLY A 177 -0.34 -17.30 -32.21
C GLY A 177 -1.26 -17.96 -31.19
N VAL A 178 -0.70 -18.62 -30.17
CA VAL A 178 -1.49 -19.22 -29.08
C VAL A 178 -2.26 -18.15 -28.30
N THR A 179 -1.60 -17.04 -27.98
CA THR A 179 -2.24 -15.91 -27.25
C THR A 179 -3.40 -15.32 -28.06
N ALA A 180 -3.21 -15.10 -29.36
CA ALA A 180 -4.24 -14.57 -30.25
C ALA A 180 -5.43 -15.55 -30.38
N PHE A 181 -5.17 -16.84 -30.59
CA PHE A 181 -6.22 -17.84 -30.74
C PHE A 181 -7.07 -17.98 -29.48
N VAL A 182 -6.42 -18.15 -28.33
CA VAL A 182 -7.13 -18.24 -27.03
C VAL A 182 -7.85 -16.93 -26.71
N GLY A 183 -7.23 -15.78 -27.01
CA GLY A 183 -7.85 -14.47 -26.82
C GLY A 183 -9.17 -14.33 -27.59
N VAL A 184 -9.19 -14.69 -28.87
CA VAL A 184 -10.41 -14.67 -29.69
C VAL A 184 -11.47 -15.61 -29.12
N ALA A 185 -11.09 -16.84 -28.74
CA ALA A 185 -12.03 -17.79 -28.15
C ALA A 185 -12.64 -17.26 -26.83
N VAL A 186 -11.83 -16.63 -25.98
CA VAL A 186 -12.31 -16.01 -24.73
C VAL A 186 -13.27 -14.87 -25.03
N GLU A 187 -12.96 -13.99 -25.98
CA GLU A 187 -13.82 -12.87 -26.36
C GLU A 187 -15.17 -13.32 -26.94
N GLU A 188 -15.17 -14.32 -27.82
CA GLU A 188 -16.40 -14.85 -28.42
C GLU A 188 -17.31 -15.47 -27.37
N ILE A 189 -16.75 -16.28 -26.47
CA ILE A 189 -17.50 -16.90 -25.38
C ILE A 189 -17.99 -15.85 -24.38
N PHE A 190 -17.19 -14.82 -24.10
CA PHE A 190 -17.59 -13.72 -23.23
C PHE A 190 -18.81 -12.98 -23.78
N LYS A 191 -18.82 -12.65 -25.08
CA LYS A 191 -19.96 -12.05 -25.78
C LYS A 191 -21.19 -12.95 -25.78
N SER A 192 -21.01 -14.24 -26.08
CA SER A 192 -22.11 -15.22 -26.04
C SER A 192 -22.74 -15.32 -24.64
N LYS A 193 -21.92 -15.32 -23.59
CA LYS A 193 -22.40 -15.36 -22.19
C LYS A 193 -23.05 -14.07 -21.76
N MET A 194 -22.59 -12.93 -22.26
CA MET A 194 -23.23 -11.64 -22.04
C MET A 194 -24.67 -11.65 -22.57
N ASP A 195 -24.86 -12.06 -23.83
CA ASP A 195 -26.18 -12.13 -24.46
C ASP A 195 -27.11 -13.12 -23.74
N GLU A 196 -26.58 -14.29 -23.33
CA GLU A 196 -27.33 -15.32 -22.60
C GLU A 196 -27.84 -14.80 -21.24
N LEU A 197 -27.00 -14.07 -20.49
CA LEU A 197 -27.34 -13.53 -19.18
C LEU A 197 -28.34 -12.38 -19.27
N ASP A 198 -28.16 -11.47 -20.22
CA ASP A 198 -29.09 -10.37 -20.42
C ASP A 198 -30.47 -10.88 -20.88
N ALA A 199 -30.51 -11.93 -21.71
CA ALA A 199 -31.75 -12.62 -22.08
C ALA A 199 -32.44 -13.29 -20.89
N LYS A 200 -31.68 -13.93 -19.99
CA LYS A 200 -32.22 -14.59 -18.78
C LYS A 200 -32.73 -13.60 -17.73
N ALA A 201 -32.02 -12.50 -17.52
CA ALA A 201 -32.39 -11.49 -16.54
C ALA A 201 -33.53 -10.57 -17.02
N GLY A 202 -33.79 -10.54 -18.33
CA GLY A 202 -34.78 -9.64 -18.94
C GLY A 202 -34.41 -8.15 -18.81
N GLN A 203 -33.16 -7.85 -18.45
CA GLN A 203 -32.62 -6.50 -18.29
C GLN A 203 -31.19 -6.43 -18.84
N PRO A 204 -30.86 -5.40 -19.63
CA PRO A 204 -29.52 -5.24 -20.17
C PRO A 204 -28.50 -4.92 -19.06
N GLY A 205 -27.24 -5.31 -19.30
CA GLY A 205 -26.11 -4.98 -18.43
C GLY A 205 -26.07 -5.80 -17.13
N SER A 206 -26.69 -6.98 -17.11
CA SER A 206 -26.65 -7.87 -15.95
C SER A 206 -25.24 -8.37 -15.68
N LEU A 207 -24.51 -8.72 -16.73
CA LEU A 207 -23.09 -9.09 -16.64
C LEU A 207 -22.24 -7.94 -16.09
N ALA A 208 -22.45 -6.72 -16.57
CA ALA A 208 -21.71 -5.55 -16.12
C ALA A 208 -21.92 -5.26 -14.62
N ARG A 209 -23.15 -5.43 -14.11
CA ARG A 209 -23.42 -5.29 -12.66
C ARG A 209 -22.67 -6.33 -11.83
N SER A 210 -22.70 -7.61 -12.26
CA SER A 210 -21.95 -8.68 -11.60
C SER A 210 -20.45 -8.45 -11.65
N ALA A 211 -19.92 -8.05 -12.81
CA ALA A 211 -18.51 -7.73 -13.00
C ALA A 211 -18.07 -6.57 -12.10
N ASN A 212 -18.85 -5.49 -12.00
CA ASN A 212 -18.57 -4.39 -11.09
C ASN A 212 -18.50 -4.82 -9.64
N TYR A 213 -19.50 -5.58 -9.18
CA TYR A 213 -19.54 -6.08 -7.81
C TYR A 213 -18.32 -6.96 -7.50
N ILE A 214 -18.03 -7.94 -8.36
CA ILE A 214 -16.90 -8.85 -8.20
C ILE A 214 -15.57 -8.10 -8.18
N THR A 215 -15.40 -7.14 -9.10
CA THR A 215 -14.17 -6.32 -9.17
C THR A 215 -13.99 -5.51 -7.91
N MET A 216 -15.04 -4.86 -7.41
CA MET A 216 -14.96 -4.10 -6.17
C MET A 216 -14.53 -4.96 -4.98
N VAL A 217 -15.19 -6.10 -4.80
CA VAL A 217 -14.88 -7.01 -3.69
C VAL A 217 -13.45 -7.54 -3.81
N SER A 218 -13.03 -7.89 -5.03
CA SER A 218 -11.66 -8.32 -5.31
C SER A 218 -10.62 -7.24 -4.97
N MET A 219 -10.87 -5.99 -5.40
CA MET A 219 -10.01 -4.84 -5.11
C MET A 219 -9.92 -4.56 -3.61
N ASP A 220 -11.05 -4.54 -2.90
CA ASP A 220 -11.09 -4.21 -1.46
C ASP A 220 -10.38 -5.30 -0.64
N ASN A 221 -10.59 -6.59 -0.97
CA ASN A 221 -9.91 -7.71 -0.30
C ASN A 221 -8.39 -7.69 -0.54
N ALA A 222 -7.97 -7.55 -1.79
CA ALA A 222 -6.55 -7.55 -2.13
C ALA A 222 -5.83 -6.32 -1.54
N TRP A 223 -6.50 -5.16 -1.53
CA TRP A 223 -5.96 -3.95 -0.89
C TRP A 223 -5.83 -4.13 0.64
N SER A 224 -6.82 -4.73 1.30
CA SER A 224 -6.75 -5.00 2.74
C SER A 224 -5.58 -5.90 3.09
N GLU A 225 -5.34 -6.96 2.31
CA GLU A 225 -4.20 -7.85 2.49
C GLU A 225 -2.87 -7.13 2.22
N HIS A 226 -2.81 -6.29 1.18
CA HIS A 226 -1.64 -5.47 0.89
C HIS A 226 -1.29 -4.52 2.04
N LEU A 227 -2.27 -3.88 2.67
CA LEU A 227 -2.04 -3.03 3.84
C LEU A 227 -1.39 -3.79 5.00
N GLN A 228 -1.81 -5.04 5.25
CA GLN A 228 -1.19 -5.88 6.26
C GLN A 228 0.25 -6.23 5.89
N ASN A 229 0.48 -6.59 4.62
CA ASN A 229 1.82 -6.91 4.14
C ASN A 229 2.75 -5.68 4.18
N MET A 230 2.25 -4.47 3.93
CA MET A 230 3.01 -3.22 4.02
C MET A 230 3.42 -2.88 5.45
N GLU A 231 2.60 -3.20 6.45
CA GLU A 231 2.98 -3.05 7.86
C GLU A 231 4.07 -4.06 8.24
N ASN A 232 3.91 -5.33 7.83
CA ASN A 232 4.94 -6.36 8.04
C ASN A 232 6.26 -6.00 7.35
N LEU A 233 6.20 -5.45 6.14
CA LEU A 233 7.38 -4.97 5.41
C LEU A 233 8.06 -3.85 6.19
N LYS A 234 7.30 -2.88 6.70
CA LYS A 234 7.82 -1.76 7.49
C LYS A 234 8.56 -2.24 8.74
N GLU A 235 8.03 -3.22 9.47
CA GLU A 235 8.73 -3.83 10.60
C GLU A 235 10.00 -4.57 10.17
N SER A 236 9.93 -5.28 9.04
CA SER A 236 11.05 -6.07 8.51
C SER A 236 12.23 -5.21 8.05
N VAL A 237 11.97 -4.10 7.34
CA VAL A 237 13.03 -3.21 6.84
C VAL A 237 13.76 -2.48 7.96
N VAL A 238 13.11 -2.26 9.12
CA VAL A 238 13.77 -1.64 10.28
C VAL A 238 14.94 -2.50 10.76
N PHE A 239 14.89 -3.83 10.63
CA PHE A 239 16.04 -4.69 10.94
C PHE A 239 17.21 -4.51 9.96
N LEU A 240 16.95 -4.11 8.71
CA LEU A 240 18.00 -3.84 7.72
C LEU A 240 18.87 -2.63 8.12
N LYS A 241 18.35 -1.74 8.99
CA LYS A 241 19.13 -0.64 9.58
C LYS A 241 20.41 -1.14 10.24
N TYR A 242 20.34 -2.29 10.92
CA TYR A 242 21.50 -2.86 11.62
C TYR A 242 22.57 -3.39 10.65
N MET A 243 22.22 -3.61 9.39
CA MET A 243 23.16 -4.01 8.33
C MET A 243 23.72 -2.82 7.54
N GLY A 244 23.42 -1.58 7.95
CA GLY A 244 23.93 -0.38 7.29
C GLY A 244 23.30 -0.09 5.91
N ARG A 245 22.16 -0.70 5.60
CA ARG A 245 21.42 -0.42 4.36
C ARG A 245 20.47 0.77 4.53
N ASP A 246 20.16 1.45 3.42
CA ASP A 246 19.15 2.49 3.39
C ASP A 246 17.74 1.87 3.45
N ILE A 247 17.13 1.99 4.62
CA ILE A 247 15.80 1.45 4.93
C ILE A 247 14.73 2.02 3.98
N VAL A 248 14.80 3.31 3.66
CA VAL A 248 13.77 3.99 2.86
C VAL A 248 13.84 3.52 1.42
N ALA A 249 15.05 3.33 0.89
CA ALA A 249 15.25 2.81 -0.46
C ALA A 249 14.76 1.36 -0.60
N GLU A 250 15.12 0.49 0.35
CA GLU A 250 14.70 -0.93 0.36
C GLU A 250 13.18 -1.04 0.51
N TYR A 251 12.58 -0.27 1.42
CA TYR A 251 11.13 -0.22 1.57
C TYR A 251 10.43 0.22 0.28
N LYS A 252 10.92 1.27 -0.39
CA LYS A 252 10.36 1.75 -1.66
C LYS A 252 10.41 0.69 -2.75
N SER A 253 11.54 -0.01 -2.86
CA SER A 253 11.73 -1.07 -3.85
C SER A 253 10.75 -2.23 -3.61
N GLU A 254 10.69 -2.76 -2.39
CA GLU A 254 9.83 -3.90 -2.12
C GLU A 254 8.35 -3.55 -2.07
N ALA A 255 8.01 -2.36 -1.58
CA ALA A 255 6.65 -1.86 -1.67
C ALA A 255 6.17 -1.73 -3.13
N TYR A 256 7.06 -1.39 -4.06
CA TYR A 256 6.75 -1.33 -5.48
C TYR A 256 6.47 -2.73 -6.05
N ASN A 257 7.36 -3.70 -5.79
CA ASN A 257 7.19 -5.09 -6.22
C ASN A 257 5.87 -5.68 -5.68
N MET A 258 5.59 -5.46 -4.40
CA MET A 258 4.35 -5.90 -3.76
C MET A 258 3.12 -5.23 -4.37
N PHE A 259 3.23 -3.94 -4.72
CA PHE A 259 2.14 -3.21 -5.38
C PHE A 259 1.87 -3.72 -6.80
N GLN A 260 2.90 -4.07 -7.57
CA GLN A 260 2.71 -4.73 -8.87
C GLN A 260 1.99 -6.08 -8.71
N GLY A 261 2.45 -6.91 -7.76
CA GLY A 261 1.79 -8.18 -7.46
C GLY A 261 0.35 -8.03 -6.97
N LEU A 262 0.04 -6.95 -6.25
CA LEU A 262 -1.32 -6.59 -5.86
C LEU A 262 -2.20 -6.32 -7.10
N GLU A 263 -1.71 -5.55 -8.07
CA GLU A 263 -2.48 -5.24 -9.28
C GLU A 263 -2.81 -6.51 -10.08
N ASP A 264 -1.84 -7.41 -10.20
CA ASP A 264 -2.04 -8.72 -10.83
C ASP A 264 -3.04 -9.57 -10.05
N LYS A 265 -2.92 -9.61 -8.72
CA LYS A 265 -3.85 -10.34 -7.85
C LYS A 265 -5.28 -9.82 -7.97
N MET A 266 -5.47 -8.50 -8.02
CA MET A 266 -6.78 -7.88 -8.25
C MET A 266 -7.38 -8.30 -9.60
N ARG A 267 -6.58 -8.25 -10.67
CA ARG A 267 -7.00 -8.67 -12.02
C ARG A 267 -7.40 -10.14 -12.02
N PHE A 268 -6.50 -11.03 -11.59
CA PHE A 268 -6.72 -12.48 -11.61
C PHE A 268 -7.92 -12.89 -10.75
N ASN A 269 -8.07 -12.36 -9.55
CA ASN A 269 -9.22 -12.68 -8.70
C ASN A 269 -10.53 -12.19 -9.32
N SER A 270 -10.54 -11.02 -9.96
CA SER A 270 -11.73 -10.48 -10.61
C SER A 270 -12.16 -11.35 -11.79
N ILE A 271 -11.22 -11.71 -12.66
CA ILE A 271 -11.46 -12.59 -13.81
C ILE A 271 -11.88 -13.99 -13.35
N TYR A 272 -11.11 -14.60 -12.45
CA TYR A 272 -11.41 -15.93 -11.94
C TYR A 272 -12.82 -15.99 -11.33
N SER A 273 -13.16 -15.07 -10.42
CA SER A 273 -14.50 -15.05 -9.81
C SER A 273 -15.61 -14.79 -10.83
N LEU A 274 -15.39 -13.91 -11.81
CA LEU A 274 -16.36 -13.64 -12.87
C LEU A 274 -16.62 -14.90 -13.70
N TRP A 275 -15.57 -15.52 -14.24
CA TRP A 275 -15.70 -16.70 -15.10
C TRP A 275 -16.19 -17.94 -14.38
N GLN A 276 -15.86 -18.12 -13.10
CA GLN A 276 -16.45 -19.16 -12.27
C GLN A 276 -17.96 -18.94 -12.08
N SER A 277 -18.40 -17.69 -11.91
CA SER A 277 -19.84 -17.38 -11.86
C SER A 277 -20.56 -17.64 -13.19
N LEU A 278 -19.86 -17.53 -14.32
CA LEU A 278 -20.37 -17.85 -15.66
C LEU A 278 -20.40 -19.36 -15.95
N GLY A 279 -19.51 -20.12 -15.31
CA GLY A 279 -19.41 -21.57 -15.45
C GLY A 279 -20.33 -22.36 -14.50
N ALA A 280 -20.83 -21.74 -13.42
CA ALA A 280 -21.69 -22.41 -12.46
C ALA A 280 -23.05 -22.79 -13.10
N PRO A 281 -23.47 -24.07 -13.06
CA PRO A 281 -24.83 -24.45 -13.45
C PRO A 281 -25.83 -23.74 -12.52
N ALA A 282 -26.91 -23.22 -13.10
CA ALA A 282 -27.91 -22.32 -12.50
C ALA A 282 -28.65 -22.81 -11.23
N ALA A 283 -28.23 -23.92 -10.61
CA ALA A 283 -28.92 -24.56 -9.49
C ALA A 283 -28.62 -23.94 -8.11
N GLN A 284 -27.60 -23.11 -7.95
CA GLN A 284 -27.23 -22.58 -6.62
C GLN A 284 -27.80 -21.18 -6.31
N THR A 285 -28.17 -20.39 -7.32
CA THR A 285 -28.70 -19.03 -7.10
C THR A 285 -30.17 -19.02 -6.63
N ALA A 286 -30.90 -20.13 -6.81
CA ALA A 286 -32.30 -20.27 -6.37
C ALA A 286 -32.46 -20.75 -4.91
N ALA A 287 -31.36 -21.11 -4.23
CA ALA A 287 -31.42 -21.68 -2.88
C ALA A 287 -31.19 -20.64 -1.74
N GLN A 288 -31.04 -19.35 -2.08
CA GLN A 288 -30.80 -18.27 -1.11
C GLN A 288 -31.81 -17.11 -1.18
N GLN A 289 -32.99 -17.33 -1.79
CA GLN A 289 -34.15 -16.44 -1.65
C GLN A 289 -35.22 -17.09 -0.77
#